data_AF-A0A550H364-F1
#
_entry.id   AF-A0A550H364-F1
#
_cell.length_a   1.000
_cell.length_b   1.000
_cell.length_c   1.000
_cell.angle_alpha   90.00
_cell.angle_beta   90.00
_cell.angle_gamma   90.00
#
_symmetry.space_group_name_H-M   'P 1'
#
loop_
_entity.id
_entity.type
_entity.pdbx_description
1 polymer ?
#
loop_
_entity_poly.entity_id
_entity_poly.type
_entity_poly.pdbx_seq_one_letter_code
_entity_poly.pdbx_strand_id
1 'polypeptide(L)'
;MGRHYNLEGGNLYIFTTEQDRLLDLGVFPSELNLFEADSSWRISPWVAVVENVLQRAAEMAQIILQLNDYVKTNVPLRALEHYFLDGDEYSLLEVMREIELEALVASGDASDGV
;
A
#
# COMPACT_ATOMS: atom_id res chain seq x y z
N MET A 1 -3.41 13.46 -0.27
CA MET A 1 -3.13 12.01 -0.24
C MET A 1 -4.21 11.30 -1.04
N GLY A 2 -3.99 10.07 -1.48
CA GLY A 2 -4.79 9.42 -2.52
C GLY A 2 -4.72 7.90 -2.44
N ARG A 3 -4.22 7.25 -3.50
CA ARG A 3 -4.18 5.78 -3.65
C ARG A 3 -2.79 5.24 -3.43
N HIS A 4 -2.67 4.27 -2.53
CA HIS A 4 -1.39 3.79 -2.04
C HIS A 4 -1.36 2.27 -1.92
N TYR A 5 -0.16 1.72 -2.07
CA TYR A 5 0.08 0.33 -1.74
C TYR A 5 1.40 0.15 -0.99
N ASN A 6 1.48 -0.92 -0.22
CA ASN A 6 2.71 -1.34 0.44
C ASN A 6 2.88 -2.88 0.34
N LEU A 7 4.14 -3.33 0.25
CA LEU A 7 4.51 -4.73 0.30
C LEU A 7 5.45 -4.95 1.47
N GLU A 8 4.96 -5.62 2.51
CA GLU A 8 5.68 -5.83 3.75
C GLU A 8 5.54 -7.29 4.19
N GLY A 9 6.66 -7.98 4.44
CA GLY A 9 6.65 -9.36 4.94
C GLY A 9 5.94 -10.38 4.04
N GLY A 10 5.82 -10.11 2.73
CA GLY A 10 5.06 -10.95 1.80
C GLY A 10 3.56 -10.64 1.74
N ASN A 11 3.10 -9.61 2.45
CA ASN A 11 1.72 -9.16 2.43
C ASN A 11 1.58 -7.91 1.56
N LEU A 12 0.51 -7.86 0.76
CA LEU A 12 0.14 -6.72 -0.06
C LEU A 12 -0.96 -5.92 0.63
N TYR A 13 -0.67 -4.67 0.95
CA TYR A 13 -1.63 -3.69 1.43
C TYR A 13 -1.98 -2.76 0.28
N ILE A 14 -3.26 -2.62 0.00
CA ILE A 14 -3.82 -1.68 -0.97
C ILE A 14 -4.74 -0.78 -0.16
N PHE A 15 -4.49 0.52 -0.14
CA PHE A 15 -5.27 1.43 0.68
C PHE A 15 -5.47 2.78 0.01
N THR A 16 -6.55 3.43 0.37
CA THR A 16 -6.81 4.82 0.02
C THR A 16 -6.82 5.68 1.27
N THR A 17 -6.64 6.97 1.05
CA THR A 17 -6.74 7.99 2.07
C THR A 17 -7.62 9.11 1.55
N GLU A 18 -8.10 9.97 2.44
CA GLU A 18 -9.09 11.00 2.19
C GLU A 18 -10.41 10.41 1.65
N GLN A 19 -11.08 11.10 0.73
CA GLN A 19 -12.34 10.64 0.12
C GLN A 19 -12.13 9.77 -1.13
N ASP A 20 -10.90 9.28 -1.34
CA ASP A 20 -10.56 8.46 -2.48
C ASP A 20 -11.08 7.03 -2.30
N ARG A 21 -11.42 6.38 -3.42
CA ARG A 21 -12.07 5.06 -3.40
C ARG A 21 -11.09 3.95 -3.71
N LEU A 22 -11.15 2.88 -2.92
CA LEU A 22 -10.47 1.64 -3.22
C LEU A 22 -10.86 1.16 -4.63
N LEU A 23 -9.87 0.65 -5.37
CA LEU A 23 -10.15 0.12 -6.69
C LEU A 23 -11.06 -1.11 -6.58
N ASP A 24 -11.80 -1.39 -7.66
CA ASP A 24 -12.48 -2.67 -7.77
C ASP A 24 -11.44 -3.80 -7.79
N LEU A 25 -11.51 -4.70 -6.81
CA LEU A 25 -10.61 -5.83 -6.70
C LEU A 25 -10.77 -6.83 -7.86
N GLY A 26 -11.88 -6.78 -8.60
CA GLY A 26 -12.09 -7.53 -9.83
C GLY A 26 -11.20 -7.10 -11.00
N VAL A 27 -10.45 -6.00 -10.88
CA VAL A 27 -9.43 -5.61 -11.86
C VAL A 27 -8.24 -6.57 -11.89
N PHE A 28 -7.98 -7.26 -10.77
CA PHE A 28 -6.89 -8.22 -10.71
C PHE A 28 -7.28 -9.51 -11.45
N PRO A 29 -6.43 -10.00 -12.38
CA PRO A 29 -6.67 -11.26 -13.05
C PRO A 29 -6.72 -12.43 -12.06
N SER A 30 -7.68 -13.33 -12.23
CA SER A 30 -7.85 -14.52 -11.38
C SER A 30 -6.61 -15.42 -11.32
N GLU A 31 -5.77 -15.39 -12.36
CA GLU A 31 -4.50 -16.12 -12.44
C GLU A 31 -3.48 -15.66 -11.39
N LEU A 32 -3.66 -14.47 -10.82
CA LEU A 32 -2.82 -13.98 -9.73
C LEU A 32 -3.24 -14.53 -8.35
N ASN A 33 -4.45 -15.10 -8.24
CA ASN A 33 -4.99 -15.67 -7.00
C ASN A 33 -4.85 -14.72 -5.79
N LEU A 34 -5.19 -13.43 -5.97
CA LEU A 34 -5.03 -12.39 -4.94
C LEU A 34 -6.29 -12.20 -4.09
N PHE A 35 -7.46 -12.27 -4.71
CA PHE A 35 -8.77 -12.03 -4.09
C PHE A 35 -9.73 -13.19 -4.35
N GLU A 36 -9.15 -14.39 -4.40
CA GLU A 36 -9.82 -15.64 -4.73
C GLU A 36 -9.96 -16.52 -3.47
N ALA A 37 -10.76 -17.57 -3.56
CA ALA A 37 -11.06 -18.45 -2.42
C ALA A 37 -9.83 -19.15 -1.83
N ASP A 38 -8.79 -19.39 -2.65
CA ASP A 38 -7.56 -20.08 -2.23
C ASP A 38 -6.51 -19.11 -1.62
N SER A 39 -6.85 -17.83 -1.50
CA SER A 39 -5.98 -16.78 -0.96
C SER A 39 -6.47 -16.28 0.40
N SER A 40 -5.53 -15.89 1.27
CA SER A 40 -5.88 -15.24 2.54
C SER A 40 -5.94 -13.74 2.31
N TRP A 41 -7.15 -13.19 2.26
CA TRP A 41 -7.35 -11.76 2.10
C TRP A 41 -8.44 -11.23 3.03
N ARG A 42 -8.35 -9.95 3.35
CA ARG A 42 -9.31 -9.22 4.17
C ARG A 42 -9.49 -7.83 3.62
N ILE A 43 -10.66 -7.26 3.88
CA ILE A 43 -11.03 -5.94 3.37
C ILE A 43 -11.75 -5.13 4.44
N SER A 44 -11.42 -3.85 4.50
CA SER A 44 -12.15 -2.78 5.16
C SER A 44 -12.54 -1.74 4.08
N PRO A 45 -13.38 -0.74 4.38
CA PRO A 45 -13.82 0.25 3.38
C PRO A 45 -12.68 0.98 2.65
N TRP A 46 -11.50 1.05 3.26
CA TRP A 46 -10.36 1.87 2.83
C TRP A 46 -9.12 1.04 2.54
N VAL A 47 -9.09 -0.23 2.97
CA VAL A 47 -7.90 -1.08 2.91
C VAL A 47 -8.28 -2.49 2.47
N ALA A 48 -7.60 -3.01 1.45
CA ALA A 48 -7.55 -4.43 1.15
C ALA A 48 -6.15 -4.97 1.51
N VAL A 49 -6.14 -6.16 2.12
CA VAL A 49 -4.91 -6.86 2.50
C VAL A 49 -4.95 -8.25 1.90
N VAL A 50 -3.86 -8.64 1.23
CA VAL A 50 -3.63 -10.01 0.78
C VAL A 50 -2.38 -10.53 1.47
N GLU A 51 -2.49 -11.67 2.12
CA GLU A 51 -1.40 -12.25 2.91
C GLU A 51 -0.66 -13.32 2.11
N ASN A 52 0.64 -13.47 2.39
CA ASN A 52 1.49 -14.51 1.80
C ASN A 52 1.46 -14.53 0.26
N VAL A 53 1.48 -13.34 -0.35
CA VAL A 53 1.43 -13.18 -1.80
C VAL A 53 2.69 -13.76 -2.43
N LEU A 54 2.51 -14.64 -3.41
CA LEU A 54 3.61 -15.17 -4.20
C LEU A 54 4.36 -14.03 -4.90
N GLN A 55 5.70 -14.08 -4.92
CA GLN A 55 6.53 -13.01 -5.49
C GLN A 55 6.08 -12.60 -6.90
N ARG A 56 5.84 -13.57 -7.79
CA ARG A 56 5.36 -13.30 -9.15
C ARG A 56 4.00 -12.59 -9.18
N ALA A 57 3.09 -12.96 -8.28
CA ALA A 57 1.80 -12.31 -8.16
C ALA A 57 1.95 -10.88 -7.62
N ALA A 58 2.83 -10.66 -6.65
CA ALA A 58 3.14 -9.33 -6.11
C ALA A 58 3.76 -8.40 -7.16
N GLU A 59 4.66 -8.90 -8.02
CA GLU A 59 5.24 -8.13 -9.12
C GLU A 59 4.17 -7.69 -10.13
N MET A 60 3.27 -8.59 -10.52
CA MET A 60 2.17 -8.26 -11.44
C MET A 60 1.14 -7.33 -10.81
N ALA A 61 0.80 -7.54 -9.53
CA ALA A 61 -0.12 -6.68 -8.79
C ALA A 61 0.39 -5.25 -8.72
N GLN A 62 1.69 -5.05 -8.50
CA GLN A 62 2.32 -3.73 -8.49
C GLN A 62 2.15 -3.00 -9.83
N ILE A 63 2.31 -3.70 -10.95
CA ILE A 63 2.11 -3.10 -12.28
C ILE A 63 0.66 -2.64 -12.44
N ILE A 64 -0.30 -3.50 -12.08
CA ILE A 64 -1.73 -3.17 -12.17
C ILE A 64 -2.06 -1.96 -11.29
N LEU A 65 -1.55 -1.94 -10.06
CA LEU A 65 -1.74 -0.84 -9.11
C LEU A 65 -1.20 0.47 -9.68
N GLN A 66 0.04 0.47 -10.19
CA GLN A 66 0.66 1.65 -10.80
C GLN A 66 -0.11 2.15 -12.02
N LEU A 67 -0.66 1.25 -12.85
CA LEU A 67 -1.53 1.61 -13.97
C LEU A 67 -2.87 2.22 -13.53
N ASN A 68 -3.25 2.05 -12.27
CA ASN A 68 -4.47 2.61 -11.65
C ASN A 68 -4.14 3.77 -10.68
N ASP A 69 -3.00 4.44 -10.90
CA ASP A 69 -2.52 5.60 -10.14
C ASP A 69 -2.20 5.33 -8.66
N TYR A 70 -1.98 4.07 -8.28
CA TYR A 70 -1.53 3.74 -6.94
C TYR A 70 -0.01 3.97 -6.80
N VAL A 71 0.36 4.65 -5.71
CA VAL A 71 1.74 4.96 -5.38
C VAL A 71 2.27 3.97 -4.34
N LYS A 72 3.47 3.44 -4.59
CA LYS A 72 4.16 2.61 -3.59
C LYS A 72 4.60 3.46 -2.41
N THR A 73 4.33 2.97 -1.21
CA THR A 73 4.76 3.59 0.05
C THR A 73 5.49 2.56 0.91
N ASN A 74 6.25 3.02 1.90
CA ASN A 74 6.95 2.17 2.86
C ASN A 74 6.41 2.41 4.28
N VAL A 75 5.08 2.47 4.43
CA VAL A 75 4.43 2.71 5.72
C VAL A 75 4.64 1.51 6.65
N PRO A 76 5.09 1.71 7.91
CA PRO A 76 5.21 0.64 8.89
C PRO A 76 3.94 -0.19 9.03
N LEU A 77 4.09 -1.52 9.09
CA LEU A 77 2.99 -2.48 9.25
C LEU A 77 2.02 -2.06 10.37
N ARG A 78 2.54 -1.62 11.51
CA ARG A 78 1.73 -1.21 12.66
C ARG A 78 0.74 -0.09 12.31
N ALA A 79 1.13 0.88 11.49
CA ALA A 79 0.24 1.97 11.09
C ALA A 79 -0.84 1.49 10.11
N LEU A 80 -0.48 0.58 9.19
CA LEU A 80 -1.43 -0.04 8.25
C LEU A 80 -2.47 -0.90 8.97
N GLU A 81 -2.05 -1.70 9.96
CA GLU A 81 -2.97 -2.52 10.77
C GLU A 81 -3.90 -1.66 11.62
N HIS A 82 -3.38 -0.61 12.23
CA HIS A 82 -4.19 0.32 13.00
C HIS A 82 -5.23 1.01 12.11
N TYR A 83 -4.83 1.44 10.91
CA TYR A 83 -5.76 2.01 9.93
C TYR A 83 -6.81 1.00 9.45
N PHE A 84 -6.41 -0.25 9.23
CA PHE A 84 -7.33 -1.32 8.86
C PHE A 84 -8.41 -1.56 9.92
N LEU A 85 -8.03 -1.57 11.21
CA LEU A 85 -8.91 -1.89 12.33
C LEU A 85 -9.81 -0.71 12.72
N ASP A 86 -9.22 0.46 12.91
CA ASP A 86 -9.88 1.60 13.54
C ASP A 86 -10.27 2.70 12.55
N GLY A 87 -9.80 2.62 11.29
CA GLY A 87 -10.02 3.67 10.29
C GLY A 87 -9.36 5.00 10.67
N ASP A 88 -8.38 4.97 11.58
CA ASP A 88 -7.66 6.16 12.04
C ASP A 88 -6.72 6.70 10.95
N GLU A 89 -7.31 7.43 10.02
CA GLU A 89 -6.62 8.06 8.91
C GLU A 89 -5.59 9.08 9.39
N TYR A 90 -5.92 9.87 10.42
CA TYR A 90 -5.05 10.95 10.89
C TYR A 90 -3.68 10.41 11.29
N SER A 91 -3.64 9.34 12.08
CA SER A 91 -2.38 8.68 12.48
C SER A 91 -1.61 8.12 11.28
N LEU A 92 -2.30 7.55 10.29
CA LEU A 92 -1.66 7.06 9.07
C LEU A 92 -1.00 8.22 8.28
N LEU A 93 -1.70 9.34 8.14
CA LEU A 93 -1.20 10.50 7.39
C LEU A 93 0.01 11.16 8.07
N GLU A 94 0.05 11.20 9.40
CA GLU A 94 1.24 11.67 10.13
C GLU A 94 2.46 10.80 9.82
N VAL A 95 2.31 9.48 9.91
CA VAL A 95 3.38 8.52 9.60
C VAL A 95 3.85 8.66 8.14
N MET A 96 2.92 8.79 7.21
CA MET A 96 3.26 9.00 5.79
C MET A 96 4.04 10.29 5.58
N ARG A 97 3.65 11.39 6.24
CA ARG A 97 4.35 12.67 6.16
C ARG A 97 5.77 12.59 6.73
N GLU A 98 5.95 11.90 7.86
CA GLU A 98 7.27 11.68 8.45
C GLU A 98 8.20 10.95 7.47
N ILE A 99 7.72 9.89 6.84
CA ILE A 99 8.48 9.10 5.84
C ILE A 99 8.83 9.96 4.61
N GLU A 100 7.88 10.75 4.11
CA GLU A 100 8.14 11.66 2.98
C GLU A 100 9.20 12.71 3.33
N LEU A 101 9.14 13.28 4.55
CA LEU A 101 10.12 14.25 5.04
C LEU A 101 11.52 13.61 5.15
N GLU A 102 11.62 12.42 5.72
CA GLU A 102 12.88 11.68 5.84
C GLU A 102 13.49 11.40 4.46
N ALA A 103 12.67 11.00 3.48
CA ALA A 103 13.12 10.77 2.11
C ALA A 103 13.63 12.05 1.43
N LEU A 104 12.98 13.20 1.67
CA LEU A 104 13.44 14.50 1.18
C LEU A 104 14.77 14.92 1.81
N VAL A 105 14.93 14.75 3.12
CA VAL A 105 16.20 15.05 3.81
C VAL A 105 17.33 14.15 3.30
N ALA A 106 17.07 12.84 3.17
CA ALA A 106 18.06 11.88 2.66
C ALA A 106 18.49 12.14 1.21
N SER A 107 17.65 12.78 0.40
CA SER A 107 17.97 13.14 -0.99
C SER A 107 18.66 14.51 -1.12
N GLY A 108 18.50 15.40 -0.13
CA GLY A 108 19.16 16.72 -0.09
C GLY A 108 20.64 16.66 0.29
N ASP A 109 21.03 15.70 1.14
CA ASP A 109 22.40 15.55 1.67
C ASP A 109 23.44 15.06 0.63
N ALA A 110 23.01 14.66 -0.58
CA ALA A 110 23.92 14.27 -1.66
C ALA A 110 24.60 15.46 -2.37
N SER A 111 24.33 16.70 -1.96
CA SER A 111 24.72 17.92 -2.69
C SER A 111 25.88 18.73 -2.09
N ASP A 112 26.24 18.51 -0.83
CA ASP A 112 27.15 19.38 -0.07
C ASP A 112 28.55 18.75 0.16
N GLY A 113 29.08 18.10 -0.89
CA GLY A 113 30.41 17.51 -0.90
C GLY A 113 31.20 17.85 -2.15
N VAL A 114 31.59 19.13 -2.29
CA VAL A 114 32.66 19.59 -3.22
C VAL A 114 33.66 20.44 -2.46
#